data_AF-A0A2H0B7V4-F1
#
_entry.id   AF-A0A2H0B7V4-F1
#
_cell.length_a   1.000
_cell.length_b   1.000
_cell.length_c   1.000
_cell.angle_alpha   90.00
_cell.angle_beta   90.00
_cell.angle_gamma   90.00
#
_symmetry.space_group_name_H-M   'P 1'
#
loop_
_entity.id
_entity.type
_entity.pdbx_description
1 polymer ?
#
loop_
_entity_poly.entity_id
_entity_poly.type
_entity_poly.pdbx_seq_one_letter_code
_entity_poly.pdbx_strand_id
1 'polypeptide(L)' 'ANEIAVQLFLKEKINFHGISNIIEETMQKSTFIKNPSLNDLIKSDTEAREVAKKIK' A
#
# COMPACT_ATOMS: atom_id res chain seq x y z
N ALA A 1 1.47 -1.37 -1.52
CA ALA A 1 1.32 -1.24 -0.05
C ALA A 1 2.43 -1.96 0.73
N ASN A 2 2.51 -3.30 0.67
CA ASN A 2 3.45 -4.11 1.47
C ASN A 2 4.91 -3.61 1.41
N GLU A 3 5.41 -3.30 0.22
CA GLU A 3 6.79 -2.81 0.06
C GLU A 3 7.07 -1.50 0.83
N ILE A 4 6.12 -0.56 0.83
CA ILE A 4 6.25 0.69 1.58
C ILE A 4 6.23 0.42 3.08
N ALA A 5 5.32 -0.45 3.53
CA ALA A 5 5.18 -0.81 4.93
C ALA A 5 6.42 -1.55 5.47
N VAL A 6 6.94 -2.53 4.71
CA VAL A 6 8.18 -3.24 5.04
C VAL A 6 9.37 -2.27 5.07
N GLN A 7 9.46 -1.34 4.11
CA GLN A 7 10.51 -0.32 4.12
C GLN A 7 10.45 0.55 5.38
N LEU A 8 9.26 0.94 5.83
CA LEU A 8 9.09 1.71 7.06
C LEU A 8 9.48 0.89 8.31
N PHE A 9 9.12 -0.39 8.33
CA PHE A 9 9.51 -1.31 9.40
C PHE A 9 11.04 -1.46 9.48
N LEU A 10 11.71 -1.69 8.34
CA LEU A 10 13.17 -1.80 8.26
C LEU A 10 13.89 -0.48 8.62
N LYS A 11 13.20 0.65 8.50
CA LYS A 11 13.68 1.98 8.93
C LYS A 11 13.26 2.34 10.36
N GLU A 12 12.74 1.37 11.13
CA GLU A 12 12.29 1.53 12.51
C GLU A 12 11.23 2.64 12.68
N LYS A 13 10.44 2.91 11.63
CA LYS A 13 9.37 3.93 11.66
C LYS A 13 8.04 3.38 12.15
N ILE A 14 7.85 2.07 12.04
CA ILE A 14 6.67 1.35 12.51
C ILE A 14 7.11 0.03 13.17
N ASN A 15 6.26 -0.52 14.02
CA ASN A 15 6.45 -1.87 14.57
C ASN A 15 5.96 -2.95 13.58
N PHE A 16 6.18 -4.22 13.91
CA PHE A 16 5.79 -5.35 13.06
C PHE A 16 4.28 -5.37 12.73
N HIS A 17 3.43 -5.06 13.70
CA HIS A 17 1.97 -4.99 13.50
C HIS A 17 1.55 -3.84 12.58
N GLY A 18 2.33 -2.76 12.55
CA GLY A 18 2.12 -1.62 11.66
C GLY A 18 2.18 -2.00 10.18
N ILE A 19 2.86 -3.10 9.83
CA ILE A 19 2.86 -3.59 8.44
C ILE A 19 1.44 -3.93 7.99
N SER A 20 0.72 -4.74 8.78
CA SER A 20 -0.65 -5.16 8.46
C SER A 20 -1.62 -3.98 8.46
N ASN A 21 -1.48 -3.04 9.42
CA ASN A 21 -2.34 -1.86 9.50
C ASN A 21 -2.24 -1.00 8.23
N ILE A 22 -1.02 -0.72 7.76
CA ILE A 22 -0.81 0.08 6.53
C ILE A 22 -1.37 -0.66 5.31
N ILE A 23 -1.19 -1.97 5.23
CA ILE A 23 -1.72 -2.77 4.12
C ILE A 23 -3.25 -2.71 4.09
N GLU A 24 -3.90 -2.97 5.22
CA GLU A 24 -5.36 -2.95 5.36
C GLU A 24 -5.94 -1.58 4.99
N GLU A 25 -5.41 -0.51 5.60
CA GLU A 25 -5.85 0.85 5.30
C GLU A 25 -5.62 1.24 3.83
N THR A 26 -4.53 0.77 3.23
CA THR A 26 -4.28 1.01 1.80
C THR A 26 -5.35 0.32 0.97
N MET A 27 -5.65 -0.95 1.25
CA MET A 27 -6.68 -1.69 0.53
C MET A 27 -8.07 -1.05 0.64
N GLN A 28 -8.42 -0.48 1.80
CA GLN A 28 -9.68 0.24 1.99
C GLN A 28 -9.76 1.56 1.21
N LYS A 29 -8.62 2.21 0.95
CA LYS A 29 -8.54 3.54 0.30
C LYS A 29 -8.19 3.49 -1.19
N SER A 30 -7.68 2.36 -1.68
CA SER A 30 -7.31 2.17 -3.09
C SER A 30 -8.50 1.78 -3.96
N THR A 31 -8.44 2.17 -5.23
CA THR A 31 -9.45 1.81 -6.22
C THR A 31 -9.41 0.32 -6.55
N PHE A 32 -10.59 -0.32 -6.61
CA PHE A 32 -10.73 -1.70 -7.05
C PHE A 32 -11.34 -1.79 -8.47
N ILE A 33 -10.63 -2.47 -9.37
CA ILE A 33 -11.08 -2.72 -10.75
C ILE A 33 -11.20 -4.24 -10.93
N LYS A 34 -12.42 -4.72 -11.17
CA LYS A 34 -12.74 -6.17 -11.21
C LYS A 34 -12.02 -6.92 -12.33
N ASN A 35 -11.88 -6.31 -13.51
CA ASN A 35 -11.21 -6.88 -14.68
C ASN A 35 -10.18 -5.87 -15.20
N PRO A 36 -9.01 -5.74 -14.56
CA PRO A 36 -8.05 -4.71 -14.91
C PRO A 36 -7.30 -5.06 -16.19
N SER A 37 -6.95 -4.03 -16.97
CA SER A 37 -5.91 -4.15 -17.99
C SER A 37 -4.52 -4.09 -17.35
N LEU A 38 -3.47 -4.36 -18.14
CA LEU A 38 -2.09 -4.17 -17.68
C LEU A 38 -1.83 -2.73 -17.21
N ASN A 39 -2.35 -1.74 -17.95
CA ASN A 39 -2.19 -0.33 -17.58
C ASN A 39 -2.91 -0.01 -16.26
N ASP A 40 -4.04 -0.66 -15.99
CA ASP A 40 -4.77 -0.49 -14.73
C ASP A 40 -4.00 -1.10 -13.56
N LEU A 41 -3.34 -2.25 -13.76
CA LEU A 41 -2.47 -2.86 -12.74
C LEU A 41 -1.27 -1.96 -12.41
N ILE A 42 -0.62 -1.36 -13.41
CA ILE A 42 0.50 -0.42 -13.21
C ILE A 42 0.04 0.83 -12.45
N LYS A 43 -1.13 1.36 -12.80
CA LYS A 43 -1.72 2.51 -12.09
C LYS A 43 -2.10 2.13 -10.66
N SER A 44 -2.69 0.95 -10.46
CA SER A 44 -3.07 0.45 -9.14
C SER A 44 -1.86 0.27 -8.22
N ASP A 45 -0.73 -0.24 -8.73
CA ASP A 45 0.53 -0.31 -7.95
C ASP A 45 1.00 1.10 -7.54
N THR A 46 1.01 2.05 -8.49
CA THR A 46 1.40 3.43 -8.23
C THR A 46 0.50 4.09 -7.18
N GLU A 47 -0.81 3.97 -7.35
CA GLU A 47 -1.82 4.47 -6.41
C GLU A 47 -1.64 3.86 -5.02
N ALA A 48 -1.51 2.53 -4.91
CA ALA A 48 -1.35 1.84 -3.65
C ALA A 48 -0.05 2.24 -2.91
N ARG A 49 1.02 2.58 -3.64
CA ARG A 49 2.25 3.12 -3.02
C ARG A 49 2.04 4.53 -2.50
N GLU A 50 1.35 5.39 -3.27
CA GLU A 50 1.08 6.77 -2.85
C GLU A 50 0.11 6.84 -1.66
N VAL A 51 -0.89 5.95 -1.61
CA VAL A 51 -1.79 5.82 -0.46
C VAL A 51 -1.02 5.32 0.77
N ALA A 52 -0.21 4.26 0.64
CA ALA A 52 0.57 3.72 1.75
C ALA A 52 1.52 4.75 2.37
N LYS A 53 2.14 5.62 1.56
CA LYS A 53 3.02 6.71 2.06
C LYS A 53 2.28 7.78 2.87
N LYS A 54 0.96 7.89 2.75
CA LYS A 54 0.12 8.89 3.43
C LYS A 54 -0.53 8.36 4.71
N ILE A 55 -0.46 7.04 4.96
CA ILE A 55 -0.96 6.41 6.18
C ILE A 55 0.08 6.58 7.29
N LYS A 56 -0.36 6.99 8.47
CA LYS A 56 0.50 7.34 9.62
C LYS A 56 0.56 6.22 10.63
#